data_AF-A0A7L4P5U1-F1
#
_entry.id   AF-A0A7L4P5U1-F1
#
_cell.length_a   1.000
_cell.length_b   1.000
_cell.length_c   1.000
_cell.angle_alpha   90.00
_cell.angle_beta   90.00
_cell.angle_gamma   90.00
#
_symmetry.space_group_name_H-M   'P 1'
#
loop_
_entity.id
_entity.type
_entity.pdbx_description
1 polymer ?
#
loop_
_entity_poly.entity_id
_entity_poly.type
_entity_poly.pdbx_seq_one_letter_code
_entity_poly.pdbx_strand_id
1 'polypeptide(L)'
;MLDYEVVIITPSEKEEMFLDLNGKVLYERKANIHGACVKLLTDNEEFKEEWEDNFKFMNEDIRPHAKIFSVEDGGELRVLYEPISRTCIIKNCDYYGWIKSIALAAISDFFEEYHSEHRRYSTHGSAVDYGGHAMAIIGPPGTGKTTLTYGMLQYEDFNYISDDWFFTRLFGNASVIYSSEKNSYIRDDLAEVWKDFSNEVNRVKLDNRGRGIADVNTLFNGRVRESSTLKTVVLLERNKSNPPFRKLEVQESLDFMLEKDFCNPHQLLRDERKMNIRKNFFHDLFSSVDVYLLNTIETPQESLDRIKNLII
;
A
#
# COMPACT_ATOMS: atom_id res chain seq x y z
N MET A 1 8.18 -15.34 7.18
CA MET A 1 7.37 -15.23 5.95
C MET A 1 8.34 -15.39 4.80
N LEU A 2 8.00 -16.19 3.80
CA LEU A 2 8.77 -16.22 2.55
C LEU A 2 8.74 -14.80 2.00
N ASP A 3 9.91 -14.20 1.80
CA ASP A 3 10.04 -12.94 1.08
C ASP A 3 10.30 -13.29 -0.38
N TYR A 4 9.83 -12.49 -1.33
CA TYR A 4 10.14 -12.70 -2.73
C TYR A 4 11.28 -11.78 -3.16
N GLU A 5 12.16 -12.28 -4.03
CA GLU A 5 13.19 -11.47 -4.65
C GLU A 5 12.71 -10.99 -6.02
N VAL A 6 12.94 -9.71 -6.32
CA VAL A 6 12.64 -9.13 -7.62
C VAL A 6 13.89 -9.20 -8.50
N VAL A 7 13.81 -9.95 -9.59
CA VAL A 7 14.87 -10.00 -10.61
C VAL A 7 14.57 -8.97 -11.70
N ILE A 8 15.50 -8.05 -11.91
CA ILE A 8 15.39 -7.08 -13.01
C ILE A 8 15.80 -7.74 -14.32
N ILE A 9 14.92 -7.64 -15.32
CA ILE A 9 15.13 -8.19 -16.65
C ILE A 9 15.13 -7.09 -17.70
N THR A 10 15.75 -7.39 -18.83
CA THR A 10 15.81 -6.53 -20.01
C THR A 10 14.54 -6.66 -20.87
N PRO A 11 14.31 -5.71 -21.79
CA PRO A 11 13.25 -5.83 -22.79
C PRO A 11 13.35 -7.10 -23.63
N SER A 12 14.56 -7.50 -24.03
CA SER A 12 14.80 -8.70 -24.85
C SER A 12 14.43 -9.98 -24.09
N GLU A 13 14.85 -10.14 -22.83
CA GLU A 13 14.48 -11.30 -22.01
C GLU A 13 12.95 -11.38 -21.81
N LYS A 14 12.29 -10.24 -21.59
CA LYS A 14 10.82 -10.18 -21.53
C LYS A 14 10.18 -10.59 -22.87
N GLU A 15 10.71 -10.14 -23.99
CA GLU A 15 10.20 -10.48 -25.33
C GLU A 15 10.32 -11.98 -25.63
N GLU A 16 11.42 -12.62 -25.23
CA GLU A 16 11.61 -14.07 -25.35
C GLU A 16 10.54 -14.86 -24.58
N MET A 17 10.11 -14.35 -23.42
CA MET A 17 9.05 -14.97 -22.60
C MET A 17 7.63 -14.64 -23.09
N PHE A 18 7.45 -13.62 -23.94
CA PHE A 18 6.14 -13.00 -24.17
C PHE A 18 5.10 -13.96 -24.76
N LEU A 19 5.50 -14.80 -25.72
CA LEU A 19 4.60 -15.76 -26.36
C LEU A 19 4.11 -16.84 -25.39
N ASP A 20 5.00 -17.37 -24.54
CA ASP A 20 4.64 -18.35 -23.51
C ASP A 20 3.68 -17.73 -22.48
N LEU A 21 4.01 -16.54 -21.98
CA LEU A 21 3.16 -15.82 -21.04
C LEU A 21 1.75 -15.58 -21.61
N ASN A 22 1.66 -15.06 -22.82
CA ASN A 22 0.37 -14.75 -23.44
C ASN A 22 -0.44 -16.02 -23.77
N GLY A 23 0.22 -17.15 -24.02
CA GLY A 23 -0.44 -18.45 -24.23
C GLY A 23 -1.09 -19.03 -22.97
N LYS A 24 -0.68 -18.59 -21.78
CA LYS A 24 -1.22 -19.04 -20.48
C LYS A 24 -2.37 -18.17 -19.97
N VAL A 25 -2.40 -16.89 -20.33
CA VAL A 25 -3.39 -15.93 -19.83
C VAL A 25 -4.81 -16.36 -20.21
N LEU A 26 -5.66 -16.52 -19.20
CA LEU A 26 -7.09 -16.83 -19.36
C LEU A 26 -7.97 -15.59 -19.10
N TYR A 27 -7.50 -14.70 -18.22
CA TYR A 27 -8.22 -13.54 -17.74
C TYR A 27 -7.37 -12.27 -17.87
N GLU A 28 -8.01 -11.21 -18.33
CA GLU A 28 -7.42 -9.88 -18.41
C GLU A 28 -8.31 -8.87 -17.70
N ARG A 29 -7.75 -8.06 -16.80
CA ARG A 29 -8.48 -7.00 -16.10
C ARG A 29 -7.67 -5.74 -15.96
N LYS A 30 -8.31 -4.58 -16.13
CA LYS A 30 -7.68 -3.27 -15.92
C LYS A 30 -8.19 -2.62 -14.64
N ALA A 31 -7.25 -2.11 -13.86
CA ALA A 31 -7.50 -1.30 -12.68
C ALA A 31 -7.13 0.16 -12.93
N ASN A 32 -7.92 1.06 -12.35
CA ASN A 32 -7.61 2.47 -12.19
C ASN A 32 -6.97 2.66 -10.82
N ILE A 33 -5.65 2.81 -10.81
CA ILE A 33 -4.88 3.11 -9.61
C ILE A 33 -4.44 4.56 -9.72
N HIS A 34 -5.21 5.44 -9.05
CA HIS A 34 -5.02 6.89 -9.04
C HIS A 34 -4.81 7.55 -10.41
N GLY A 35 -5.69 7.23 -11.36
CA GLY A 35 -5.66 7.74 -12.73
C GLY A 35 -4.76 6.93 -13.67
N ALA A 36 -3.94 6.02 -13.15
CA ALA A 36 -3.12 5.16 -13.98
C ALA A 36 -3.80 3.80 -14.24
N CYS A 37 -3.80 3.40 -15.51
CA CYS A 37 -4.20 2.06 -15.94
C CYS A 37 -3.12 1.03 -15.61
N VAL A 38 -3.46 0.05 -14.77
CA VAL A 38 -2.64 -1.17 -14.55
C VAL A 38 -3.43 -2.37 -15.05
N LYS A 39 -2.80 -3.22 -15.87
CA LYS A 39 -3.45 -4.41 -16.44
C LYS A 39 -2.94 -5.68 -15.77
N LEU A 40 -3.82 -6.44 -15.15
CA LEU A 40 -3.60 -7.82 -14.74
C LEU A 40 -3.84 -8.75 -15.94
N LEU A 41 -2.93 -9.71 -16.13
CA LEU A 41 -3.03 -10.82 -17.07
C LEU A 41 -2.76 -12.10 -16.29
N THR A 42 -3.74 -12.98 -16.14
CA THR A 42 -3.62 -14.15 -15.27
C THR A 42 -4.35 -15.38 -15.79
N ASP A 43 -3.91 -16.55 -15.38
CA ASP A 43 -4.61 -17.84 -15.53
C ASP A 43 -5.47 -18.19 -14.30
N ASN A 44 -5.35 -17.42 -13.21
CA ASN A 44 -6.06 -17.67 -11.96
C ASN A 44 -7.35 -16.85 -11.88
N GLU A 45 -8.49 -17.53 -11.77
CA GLU A 45 -9.81 -16.90 -11.68
C GLU A 45 -10.01 -16.12 -10.37
N GLU A 46 -9.52 -16.66 -9.25
CA GLU A 46 -9.66 -16.00 -7.94
C GLU A 46 -8.89 -14.67 -7.90
N PHE A 47 -7.66 -14.64 -8.43
CA PHE A 47 -6.91 -13.38 -8.55
C PHE A 47 -7.63 -12.36 -9.43
N LYS A 48 -8.35 -12.81 -10.46
CA LYS A 48 -9.17 -11.93 -11.29
C LYS A 48 -10.35 -11.36 -10.50
N GLU A 49 -11.03 -12.15 -9.66
CA GLU A 49 -12.12 -11.69 -8.80
C GLU A 49 -11.62 -10.70 -7.74
N GLU A 50 -10.56 -11.08 -7.03
CA GLU A 50 -9.94 -10.23 -6.01
C GLU A 50 -9.42 -8.92 -6.60
N TRP A 51 -8.88 -8.92 -7.81
CA TRP A 51 -8.47 -7.71 -8.52
C TRP A 51 -9.63 -6.74 -8.79
N GLU A 52 -10.78 -7.25 -9.25
CA GLU A 52 -11.98 -6.44 -9.49
C GLU A 52 -12.60 -5.91 -8.20
N ASP A 53 -12.50 -6.68 -7.13
CA ASP A 53 -12.99 -6.27 -5.82
C ASP A 53 -12.07 -5.23 -5.18
N ASN A 54 -10.76 -5.38 -5.30
CA ASN A 54 -9.79 -4.51 -4.62
C ASN A 54 -9.56 -3.17 -5.31
N PHE A 55 -9.64 -3.12 -6.65
CA PHE A 55 -9.32 -1.91 -7.42
C PHE A 55 -10.52 -1.33 -8.17
N LYS A 56 -10.42 -0.04 -8.50
CA LYS A 56 -11.45 0.64 -9.31
C LYS A 56 -11.37 0.18 -10.75
N PHE A 57 -12.52 0.11 -11.41
CA PHE A 57 -12.61 -0.16 -12.83
C PHE A 57 -11.82 0.87 -13.68
N MET A 58 -11.16 0.39 -14.73
CA MET A 58 -10.53 1.21 -15.77
C MET A 58 -11.12 0.89 -17.13
N ASN A 59 -11.35 1.92 -17.94
CA ASN A 59 -11.86 1.77 -19.30
C ASN A 59 -10.89 0.94 -20.18
N GLU A 60 -11.44 0.00 -20.93
CA GLU A 60 -10.68 -0.91 -21.80
C GLU A 60 -9.97 -0.24 -22.99
N ASP A 61 -10.37 0.96 -23.38
CA ASP A 61 -9.68 1.72 -24.44
C ASP A 61 -8.33 2.29 -23.97
N ILE A 62 -8.15 2.46 -22.65
CA ILE A 62 -6.94 3.04 -22.08
C ILE A 62 -5.79 2.03 -22.16
N ARG A 63 -4.64 2.47 -22.69
CA ARG A 63 -3.43 1.65 -22.74
C ARG A 63 -2.82 1.53 -21.34
N PRO A 64 -2.36 0.34 -20.94
CA PRO A 64 -1.79 0.16 -19.61
C PRO A 64 -0.45 0.90 -19.45
N HIS A 65 -0.29 1.59 -18.32
CA HIS A 65 0.98 2.16 -17.88
C HIS A 65 1.88 1.13 -17.20
N ALA A 66 1.29 0.06 -16.65
CA ALA A 66 1.98 -1.12 -16.13
C ALA A 66 1.19 -2.39 -16.43
N LYS A 67 1.89 -3.51 -16.59
CA LYS A 67 1.30 -4.85 -16.83
C LYS A 67 1.79 -5.82 -15.77
N ILE A 68 0.88 -6.61 -15.23
CA ILE A 68 1.15 -7.62 -14.22
C ILE A 68 0.75 -8.97 -14.80
N PHE A 69 1.73 -9.78 -15.19
CA PHE A 69 1.50 -11.18 -15.50
C PHE A 69 1.54 -11.98 -14.20
N SER A 70 0.49 -12.74 -13.92
CA SER A 70 0.44 -13.71 -12.81
C SER A 70 0.04 -15.06 -13.38
N VAL A 71 1.02 -15.92 -13.63
CA VAL A 71 0.81 -17.20 -14.32
C VAL A 71 1.51 -18.36 -13.64
N GLU A 72 1.00 -19.56 -13.83
CA GLU A 72 1.63 -20.79 -13.36
C GLU A 72 2.41 -21.48 -14.49
N ASP A 73 3.61 -21.98 -14.15
CA ASP A 73 4.40 -22.85 -15.01
C ASP A 73 4.88 -24.12 -14.31
N GLY A 74 4.38 -24.38 -13.10
CA GLY A 74 4.71 -25.55 -12.27
C GLY A 74 6.09 -25.48 -11.61
N GLY A 75 6.78 -24.34 -11.73
CA GLY A 75 8.07 -24.09 -11.10
C GLY A 75 7.98 -23.46 -9.72
N GLU A 76 9.10 -22.90 -9.26
CA GLU A 76 9.16 -22.10 -8.04
C GLU A 76 8.61 -20.68 -8.26
N LEU A 77 8.26 -20.03 -7.15
CA LEU A 77 7.88 -18.61 -7.13
C LEU A 77 9.00 -17.76 -7.74
N ARG A 78 8.66 -16.94 -8.74
CA ARG A 78 9.59 -15.96 -9.32
C ARG A 78 8.89 -14.63 -9.56
N VAL A 79 9.56 -13.53 -9.23
CA VAL A 79 9.09 -12.18 -9.52
C VAL A 79 10.14 -11.50 -10.39
N LEU A 80 9.78 -11.19 -11.63
CA LEU A 80 10.62 -10.49 -12.59
C LEU A 80 10.04 -9.11 -12.87
N TYR A 81 10.89 -8.10 -13.08
CA TYR A 81 10.46 -6.76 -13.44
C TYR A 81 11.26 -6.20 -14.61
N GLU A 82 10.55 -5.75 -15.65
CA GLU A 82 11.12 -5.05 -16.81
C GLU A 82 10.76 -3.54 -16.74
N PRO A 83 11.72 -2.66 -16.39
CA PRO A 83 11.43 -1.25 -16.06
C PRO A 83 10.95 -0.37 -17.22
N ILE A 84 11.32 -0.64 -18.46
CA ILE A 84 11.04 0.26 -19.59
C ILE A 84 9.55 0.21 -19.92
N SER A 85 9.00 -1.00 -20.09
CA SER A 85 7.56 -1.18 -20.33
C SER A 85 6.74 -1.38 -19.05
N ARG A 86 7.41 -1.42 -17.88
CA ARG A 86 6.80 -1.60 -16.55
C ARG A 86 5.96 -2.87 -16.49
N THR A 87 6.59 -3.96 -16.90
CA THR A 87 5.97 -5.28 -16.91
C THR A 87 6.53 -6.10 -15.75
N CYS A 88 5.65 -6.49 -14.83
CA CYS A 88 5.94 -7.49 -13.81
C CYS A 88 5.52 -8.87 -14.31
N ILE A 89 6.36 -9.88 -14.08
CA ILE A 89 6.05 -11.27 -14.36
C ILE A 89 6.18 -12.03 -13.04
N ILE A 90 5.06 -12.49 -12.53
CA ILE A 90 4.91 -13.21 -11.28
C ILE A 90 4.55 -14.64 -11.65
N LYS A 91 5.45 -15.58 -11.37
CA LYS A 91 5.26 -16.99 -11.68
C LYS A 91 5.01 -17.79 -10.41
N ASN A 92 4.04 -18.70 -10.46
CA ASN A 92 3.74 -19.66 -9.38
C ASN A 92 3.51 -18.99 -8.02
N CYS A 93 2.75 -17.89 -8.01
CA CYS A 93 2.37 -17.19 -6.78
C CYS A 93 0.97 -17.65 -6.34
N ASP A 94 0.87 -18.05 -5.07
CA ASP A 94 -0.36 -18.54 -4.45
C ASP A 94 -1.03 -17.51 -3.52
N TYR A 95 -0.58 -16.26 -3.58
CA TYR A 95 -0.95 -15.23 -2.62
C TYR A 95 -1.26 -13.89 -3.30
N TYR A 96 -2.55 -13.56 -3.35
CA TYR A 96 -3.06 -12.34 -3.98
C TYR A 96 -2.47 -11.06 -3.39
N GLY A 97 -2.21 -11.04 -2.08
CA GLY A 97 -1.60 -9.88 -1.42
C GLY A 97 -0.28 -9.44 -2.07
N TRP A 98 0.51 -10.37 -2.63
CA TRP A 98 1.70 -9.99 -3.41
C TRP A 98 1.36 -9.46 -4.79
N ILE A 99 0.36 -10.02 -5.47
CA ILE A 99 -0.11 -9.51 -6.76
C ILE A 99 -0.54 -8.04 -6.63
N LYS A 100 -1.35 -7.71 -5.61
CA LYS A 100 -1.77 -6.32 -5.33
C LYS A 100 -0.58 -5.42 -5.02
N SER A 101 0.33 -5.84 -4.14
CA SER A 101 1.44 -5.01 -3.68
C SER A 101 2.47 -4.78 -4.79
N ILE A 102 2.74 -5.77 -5.62
CA ILE A 102 3.63 -5.64 -6.79
C ILE A 102 3.00 -4.70 -7.82
N ALA A 103 1.69 -4.76 -8.03
CA ALA A 103 0.99 -3.82 -8.90
C ALA A 103 1.11 -2.36 -8.41
N LEU A 104 0.91 -2.14 -7.10
CA LEU A 104 1.09 -0.84 -6.46
C LEU A 104 2.55 -0.37 -6.57
N ALA A 105 3.52 -1.26 -6.41
CA ALA A 105 4.93 -0.93 -6.57
C ALA A 105 5.31 -0.60 -8.02
N ALA A 106 4.78 -1.33 -9.00
CA ALA A 106 5.00 -1.08 -10.44
C ALA A 106 4.47 0.28 -10.86
N ILE A 107 3.29 0.67 -10.37
CA ILE A 107 2.77 2.00 -10.68
C ILE A 107 3.46 3.11 -9.87
N SER A 108 3.95 2.80 -8.68
CA SER A 108 4.78 3.75 -7.92
C SER A 108 6.08 4.05 -8.65
N ASP A 109 6.70 3.04 -9.27
CA ASP A 109 7.86 3.23 -10.15
C ASP A 109 7.55 4.17 -11.33
N PHE A 110 6.37 4.03 -11.95
CA PHE A 110 5.89 4.97 -12.97
C PHE A 110 5.74 6.39 -12.43
N PHE A 111 5.07 6.56 -11.28
CA PHE A 111 4.82 7.88 -10.70
C PHE A 111 6.10 8.58 -10.25
N GLU A 112 7.10 7.84 -9.77
CA GLU A 112 8.41 8.37 -9.43
C GLU A 112 9.11 8.98 -10.66
N GLU A 113 8.92 8.43 -11.87
CA GLU A 113 9.46 8.98 -13.12
C GLU A 113 8.61 10.11 -13.70
N TYR A 114 7.39 10.30 -13.21
CA TYR A 114 6.44 11.24 -13.78
C TYR A 114 6.78 12.68 -13.38
N HIS A 115 7.59 13.36 -14.19
CA HIS A 115 7.99 14.76 -13.97
C HIS A 115 6.88 15.73 -14.39
N SER A 116 5.90 15.91 -13.52
CA SER A 116 4.76 16.82 -13.70
C SER A 116 4.32 17.39 -12.35
N GLU A 117 3.57 18.49 -12.38
CA GLU A 117 2.83 18.95 -11.19
C GLU A 117 1.87 17.88 -10.64
N HIS A 118 1.48 16.92 -11.47
CA HIS A 118 0.65 15.77 -11.09
C HIS A 118 1.47 14.56 -10.61
N ARG A 119 2.77 14.71 -10.33
CA ARG A 119 3.58 13.63 -9.74
C ARG A 119 2.94 13.08 -8.47
N ARG A 120 3.11 11.78 -8.26
CA ARG A 120 2.71 11.09 -7.04
C ARG A 120 3.91 10.38 -6.45
N TYR A 121 3.92 10.33 -5.13
CA TYR A 121 4.84 9.51 -4.36
C TYR A 121 4.02 8.46 -3.63
N SER A 122 4.62 7.30 -3.39
CA SER A 122 3.96 6.20 -2.72
C SER A 122 4.42 6.08 -1.28
N THR A 123 3.52 5.64 -0.41
CA THR A 123 3.87 5.26 0.96
C THR A 123 3.15 3.97 1.30
N HIS A 124 3.94 2.97 1.74
CA HIS A 124 3.40 1.75 2.33
C HIS A 124 3.09 2.01 3.80
N GLY A 125 1.82 2.27 4.05
CA GLY A 125 1.28 2.76 5.31
C GLY A 125 -0.21 3.00 5.16
N SER A 126 -0.87 3.19 6.29
CA SER A 126 -2.31 3.48 6.34
C SER A 126 -2.56 4.95 6.59
N ALA A 127 -3.79 5.39 6.37
CA ALA A 127 -4.22 6.74 6.69
C ALA A 127 -5.70 6.81 7.06
N VAL A 128 -6.01 7.72 8.00
CA VAL A 128 -7.37 8.10 8.40
C VAL A 128 -7.52 9.61 8.34
N ASP A 129 -8.75 10.08 8.17
CA ASP A 129 -9.11 11.50 8.13
C ASP A 129 -10.00 11.87 9.31
N TYR A 130 -9.75 13.04 9.91
CA TYR A 130 -10.66 13.70 10.85
C TYR A 130 -10.89 15.14 10.38
N GLY A 131 -12.12 15.46 9.97
CA GLY A 131 -12.49 16.82 9.56
C GLY A 131 -11.62 17.43 8.44
N GLY A 132 -11.11 16.63 7.50
CA GLY A 132 -10.21 17.10 6.43
C GLY A 132 -8.72 17.15 6.80
N HIS A 133 -8.37 16.67 8.00
CA HIS A 133 -6.99 16.53 8.49
C HIS A 133 -6.65 15.05 8.56
N ALA A 134 -5.71 14.63 7.72
CA ALA A 134 -5.28 13.24 7.66
C ALA A 134 -4.12 12.96 8.62
N MET A 135 -4.15 11.76 9.20
CA MET A 135 -3.03 11.13 9.88
C MET A 135 -2.60 9.89 9.08
N ALA A 136 -1.32 9.83 8.72
CA ALA A 136 -0.72 8.63 8.17
C ALA A 136 -0.04 7.81 9.28
N ILE A 137 -0.15 6.49 9.21
CA ILE A 137 0.52 5.54 10.11
C ILE A 137 1.45 4.66 9.28
N ILE A 138 2.75 4.80 9.49
CA ILE A 138 3.79 4.16 8.68
C ILE A 138 4.66 3.32 9.60
N GLY A 139 5.04 2.13 9.18
CA GLY A 139 5.94 1.30 9.95
C GLY A 139 6.19 -0.06 9.32
N PRO A 140 7.20 -0.80 9.78
CA PRO A 140 7.50 -2.13 9.28
C PRO A 140 6.30 -3.09 9.41
N PRO A 141 6.28 -4.20 8.65
CA PRO A 141 5.30 -5.25 8.85
C PRO A 141 5.26 -5.72 10.32
N GLY A 142 4.06 -5.94 10.87
CA GLY A 142 3.88 -6.45 12.23
C GLY A 142 3.99 -5.43 13.37
N THR A 143 4.18 -4.14 13.09
CA THR A 143 4.18 -3.08 14.12
C THR A 143 2.80 -2.55 14.50
N GLY A 144 1.71 -3.11 13.96
CA GLY A 144 0.35 -2.75 14.37
C GLY A 144 -0.33 -1.61 13.58
N LYS A 145 0.15 -1.28 12.36
CA LYS A 145 -0.48 -0.29 11.47
C LYS A 145 -2.00 -0.50 11.31
N THR A 146 -2.39 -1.66 10.81
CA THR A 146 -3.80 -2.02 10.58
C THR A 146 -4.60 -1.97 11.89
N THR A 147 -4.04 -2.51 12.98
CA THR A 147 -4.66 -2.46 14.30
C THR A 147 -4.98 -1.03 14.73
N LEU A 148 -4.03 -0.10 14.66
CA LEU A 148 -4.26 1.29 15.08
C LEU A 148 -5.21 2.03 14.13
N THR A 149 -5.10 1.77 12.83
CA THR A 149 -5.98 2.37 11.81
C THR A 149 -7.44 2.02 12.07
N TYR A 150 -7.73 0.72 12.25
CA TYR A 150 -9.07 0.25 12.56
C TYR A 150 -9.51 0.70 13.95
N GLY A 151 -8.58 0.80 14.90
CA GLY A 151 -8.84 1.37 16.22
C GLY A 151 -9.39 2.79 16.15
N MET A 152 -8.82 3.63 15.29
CA MET A 152 -9.29 5.00 15.03
C MET A 152 -10.65 5.01 14.34
N LEU A 153 -10.92 4.05 13.46
CA LEU A 153 -12.17 3.98 12.68
C LEU A 153 -13.39 3.53 13.49
N GLN A 154 -13.19 3.06 14.74
CA GLN A 154 -14.29 2.86 15.69
C GLN A 154 -14.95 4.17 16.10
N TYR A 155 -14.25 5.30 16.01
CA TYR A 155 -14.81 6.61 16.27
C TYR A 155 -15.49 7.17 15.02
N GLU A 156 -16.75 7.59 15.15
CA GLU A 156 -17.58 8.01 14.01
C GLU A 156 -17.06 9.25 13.27
N ASP A 157 -16.27 10.10 13.94
CA ASP A 157 -15.71 11.32 13.35
C ASP A 157 -14.51 11.04 12.41
N PHE A 158 -13.95 9.83 12.46
CA PHE A 158 -12.85 9.42 11.59
C PHE A 158 -13.38 8.80 10.29
N ASN A 159 -12.70 9.06 9.18
CA ASN A 159 -12.99 8.46 7.88
C ASN A 159 -11.81 7.61 7.41
N TYR A 160 -12.10 6.48 6.77
CA TYR A 160 -11.11 5.62 6.14
C TYR A 160 -10.54 6.28 4.88
N ILE A 161 -9.21 6.22 4.70
CA ILE A 161 -8.55 6.54 3.42
C ILE A 161 -7.86 5.31 2.85
N SER A 162 -7.02 4.66 3.67
CA SER A 162 -6.27 3.47 3.28
C SER A 162 -5.78 2.73 4.51
N ASP A 163 -5.62 1.40 4.42
CA ASP A 163 -5.05 0.55 5.48
C ASP A 163 -3.64 0.04 5.20
N ASP A 164 -3.11 0.23 3.99
CA ASP A 164 -1.88 -0.44 3.56
C ASP A 164 -1.02 0.38 2.59
N TRP A 165 -1.63 1.12 1.67
CA TRP A 165 -0.89 1.93 0.70
C TRP A 165 -1.65 3.20 0.31
N PHE A 166 -0.96 4.34 0.28
CA PHE A 166 -1.52 5.59 -0.22
C PHE A 166 -0.53 6.35 -1.10
N PHE A 167 -1.06 7.24 -1.92
CA PHE A 167 -0.26 8.15 -2.74
C PHE A 167 -0.24 9.54 -2.14
N THR A 168 0.87 10.26 -2.28
CA THR A 168 1.05 11.64 -1.81
C THR A 168 1.35 12.54 -2.99
N ARG A 169 0.73 13.72 -3.01
CA ARG A 169 1.13 14.86 -3.83
C ARG A 169 1.60 15.98 -2.91
N LEU A 170 2.81 16.48 -3.15
CA LEU A 170 3.36 17.63 -2.46
C LEU A 170 2.95 18.91 -3.19
N PHE A 171 2.31 19.83 -2.49
CA PHE A 171 2.07 21.21 -2.91
C PHE A 171 2.93 22.16 -2.09
N GLY A 172 3.13 23.38 -2.58
CA GLY A 172 3.92 24.39 -1.86
C GLY A 172 3.39 24.76 -0.46
N ASN A 173 2.11 24.47 -0.17
CA ASN A 173 1.46 24.81 1.10
C ASN A 173 0.82 23.60 1.82
N ALA A 174 0.85 22.40 1.22
CA ALA A 174 0.15 21.24 1.76
C ALA A 174 0.67 19.93 1.17
N SER A 175 0.56 18.86 1.94
CA SER A 175 0.71 17.49 1.45
C SER A 175 -0.69 16.87 1.37
N VAL A 176 -1.09 16.38 0.20
CA VAL A 176 -2.40 15.74 0.00
C VAL A 176 -2.18 14.27 -0.28
N ILE A 177 -2.87 13.42 0.48
CA ILE A 177 -2.84 11.97 0.30
C ILE A 177 -4.09 11.48 -0.43
N TYR A 178 -3.95 10.33 -1.09
CA TYR A 178 -4.99 9.68 -1.87
C TYR A 178 -4.99 8.18 -1.61
N SER A 179 -6.17 7.60 -1.49
CA SER A 179 -6.36 6.14 -1.47
C SER A 179 -5.71 5.52 -2.71
N SER A 180 -5.09 4.35 -2.55
CA SER A 180 -4.55 3.60 -3.68
C SER A 180 -5.48 2.48 -4.15
N GLU A 181 -6.35 2.02 -3.26
CA GLU A 181 -7.23 0.87 -3.42
C GLU A 181 -8.70 1.31 -3.26
N LYS A 182 -9.62 0.51 -3.79
CA LYS A 182 -11.07 0.70 -3.62
C LYS A 182 -11.55 0.12 -2.30
N ASN A 183 -10.99 -1.03 -1.91
CA ASN A 183 -11.38 -1.83 -0.75
C ASN A 183 -10.14 -2.21 0.06
N SER A 184 -10.34 -2.79 1.25
CA SER A 184 -9.27 -3.11 2.20
C SER A 184 -9.01 -4.61 2.20
N TYR A 185 -7.74 -5.00 2.15
CA TYR A 185 -7.32 -6.41 2.22
C TYR A 185 -6.96 -6.78 3.66
N ILE A 186 -7.95 -7.26 4.39
CA ILE A 186 -7.92 -7.43 5.84
C ILE A 186 -7.47 -8.83 6.26
N ARG A 187 -7.10 -8.94 7.53
CA ARG A 187 -6.80 -10.22 8.21
C ARG A 187 -7.99 -10.64 9.07
N ASP A 188 -8.13 -11.95 9.26
CA ASP A 188 -9.12 -12.57 10.14
C ASP A 188 -9.04 -12.10 11.60
N ASP A 189 -7.82 -11.93 12.12
CA ASP A 189 -7.55 -11.53 13.52
C ASP A 189 -8.01 -10.11 13.86
N LEU A 190 -8.40 -9.32 12.87
CA LEU A 190 -8.94 -7.98 13.09
C LEU A 190 -10.20 -7.98 13.97
N ALA A 191 -11.09 -8.97 13.76
CA ALA A 191 -12.32 -9.12 14.52
C ALA A 191 -12.09 -9.47 16.01
N GLU A 192 -10.92 -10.05 16.33
CA GLU A 192 -10.56 -10.37 17.71
C GLU A 192 -10.13 -9.14 18.49
N VAL A 193 -9.47 -8.19 17.82
CA VAL A 193 -8.97 -6.96 18.44
C VAL A 193 -10.08 -5.91 18.55
N TRP A 194 -10.87 -5.74 17.49
CA TRP A 194 -11.93 -4.73 17.41
C TRP A 194 -13.27 -5.39 17.10
N LYS A 195 -13.98 -5.76 18.15
CA LYS A 195 -15.22 -6.57 18.08
C LYS A 195 -16.36 -5.89 17.32
N ASP A 196 -16.33 -4.57 17.23
CA ASP A 196 -17.36 -3.81 16.50
C ASP A 196 -17.35 -4.13 15.00
N PHE A 197 -16.23 -4.62 14.45
CA PHE A 197 -16.13 -5.02 13.04
C PHE A 197 -16.39 -6.52 12.82
N SER A 198 -16.65 -7.31 13.87
CA SER A 198 -16.73 -8.78 13.73
C SER A 198 -17.79 -9.24 12.73
N ASN A 199 -18.94 -8.55 12.66
CA ASN A 199 -20.04 -8.98 11.78
C ASN A 199 -19.66 -8.88 10.30
N GLU A 200 -18.99 -7.79 9.92
CA GLU A 200 -18.56 -7.50 8.56
C GLU A 200 -17.33 -8.31 8.19
N VAL A 201 -16.33 -8.39 9.08
CA VAL A 201 -15.10 -9.19 8.86
C VAL A 201 -15.43 -10.67 8.67
N ASN A 202 -16.36 -11.22 9.46
CA ASN A 202 -16.75 -12.64 9.34
C ASN A 202 -17.51 -12.97 8.04
N ARG A 203 -17.94 -11.97 7.27
CA ARG A 203 -18.58 -12.17 5.95
C ARG A 203 -17.57 -12.17 4.80
N VAL A 204 -16.32 -11.77 5.06
CA VAL A 204 -15.27 -11.72 4.04
C VAL A 204 -14.82 -13.14 3.69
N LYS A 205 -14.79 -13.45 2.39
CA LYS A 205 -14.17 -14.69 1.90
C LYS A 205 -12.67 -14.58 2.12
N LEU A 206 -12.12 -15.46 2.95
CA LEU A 206 -10.69 -15.51 3.22
C LEU A 206 -9.97 -16.47 2.28
N ASP A 207 -8.74 -16.11 1.93
CA ASP A 207 -7.80 -16.92 1.19
C ASP A 207 -7.05 -17.92 2.09
N ASN A 208 -6.11 -18.65 1.50
CA ASN A 208 -5.24 -19.61 2.18
C ASN A 208 -4.28 -18.99 3.22
N ARG A 209 -4.18 -17.65 3.30
CA ARG A 209 -3.40 -16.90 4.30
C ARG A 209 -4.26 -16.25 5.38
N GLY A 210 -5.57 -16.53 5.41
CA GLY A 210 -6.49 -15.92 6.37
C GLY A 210 -6.74 -14.44 6.09
N ARG A 211 -6.66 -14.03 4.82
CA ARG A 211 -6.89 -12.65 4.38
C ARG A 211 -7.98 -12.57 3.33
N GLY A 212 -8.64 -11.43 3.24
CA GLY A 212 -9.66 -11.23 2.21
C GLY A 212 -10.02 -9.77 2.01
N ILE A 213 -10.79 -9.49 0.96
CA ILE A 213 -11.15 -8.12 0.60
C ILE A 213 -12.47 -7.76 1.28
N ALA A 214 -12.43 -6.71 2.11
CA ALA A 214 -13.60 -6.13 2.75
C ALA A 214 -14.07 -4.88 2.00
N ASP A 215 -15.38 -4.80 1.75
CA ASP A 215 -16.01 -3.57 1.27
C ASP A 215 -15.98 -2.49 2.36
N VAL A 216 -15.09 -1.52 2.18
CA VAL A 216 -14.86 -0.44 3.15
C VAL A 216 -16.05 0.49 3.29
N ASN A 217 -16.89 0.64 2.26
CA ASN A 217 -18.09 1.46 2.37
C ASN A 217 -19.12 0.81 3.29
N THR A 218 -19.33 -0.48 3.14
CA THR A 218 -20.21 -1.25 4.02
C THR A 218 -19.65 -1.27 5.44
N LEU A 219 -18.35 -1.56 5.57
CA LEU A 219 -17.66 -1.71 6.85
C LEU A 219 -17.66 -0.42 7.69
N PHE A 220 -17.52 0.74 7.04
CA PHE A 220 -17.45 2.04 7.74
C PHE A 220 -18.70 2.90 7.55
N ASN A 221 -19.82 2.32 7.12
CA ASN A 221 -21.09 3.03 6.89
C ASN A 221 -20.94 4.28 6.01
N GLY A 222 -20.14 4.17 4.93
CA GLY A 222 -19.87 5.25 3.98
C GLY A 222 -18.87 6.31 4.44
N ARG A 223 -18.25 6.16 5.62
CA ARG A 223 -17.16 7.04 6.11
C ARG A 223 -15.83 6.76 5.41
N VAL A 224 -15.81 6.95 4.10
CA VAL A 224 -14.66 6.70 3.23
C VAL A 224 -14.32 7.98 2.48
N ARG A 225 -13.03 8.33 2.45
CA ARG A 225 -12.48 9.48 1.76
C ARG A 225 -11.42 9.02 0.77
N GLU A 226 -11.52 9.52 -0.46
CA GLU A 226 -10.53 9.25 -1.51
C GLU A 226 -9.26 10.08 -1.33
N SER A 227 -9.34 11.20 -0.61
CA SER A 227 -8.21 12.07 -0.35
C SER A 227 -8.44 12.94 0.88
N SER A 228 -7.34 13.41 1.47
CA SER A 228 -7.36 14.41 2.55
C SER A 228 -6.00 15.14 2.65
N THR A 229 -5.97 16.25 3.40
CA THR A 229 -4.73 16.99 3.65
C THR A 229 -3.98 16.35 4.81
N LEU A 230 -2.80 15.80 4.54
CA LEU A 230 -1.95 15.19 5.55
C LEU A 230 -1.35 16.26 6.47
N LYS A 231 -1.48 16.03 7.77
CA LYS A 231 -1.00 16.94 8.82
C LYS A 231 -0.08 16.27 9.82
N THR A 232 -0.29 14.97 10.02
CA THR A 232 0.45 14.19 11.00
C THR A 232 0.89 12.87 10.40
N VAL A 233 2.15 12.51 10.65
CA VAL A 233 2.69 11.18 10.38
C VAL A 233 3.04 10.53 11.71
N VAL A 234 2.57 9.32 11.92
CA VAL A 234 2.96 8.47 13.04
C VAL A 234 3.81 7.32 12.50
N LEU A 235 5.10 7.34 12.80
CA LEU A 235 6.01 6.24 12.54
C LEU A 235 5.87 5.20 13.66
N LEU A 236 5.84 3.92 13.30
CA LEU A 236 5.70 2.81 14.25
C LEU A 236 7.00 2.05 14.39
N GLU A 237 7.39 1.82 15.64
CA GLU A 237 8.43 0.86 15.98
C GLU A 237 7.95 -0.12 17.05
N ARG A 238 8.79 -1.11 17.34
CA ARG A 238 8.60 -2.04 18.45
C ARG A 238 9.94 -2.33 19.12
N ASN A 239 10.29 -1.50 20.09
CA ASN A 239 11.59 -1.56 20.76
C ASN A 239 11.42 -1.30 22.26
N LYS A 240 11.61 -2.33 23.10
CA LYS A 240 11.42 -2.21 24.56
C LYS A 240 12.36 -1.22 25.25
N SER A 241 13.44 -0.79 24.60
CA SER A 241 14.40 0.15 25.14
C SER A 241 14.05 1.62 24.88
N ASN A 242 13.11 1.88 23.97
CA ASN A 242 12.72 3.24 23.57
C ASN A 242 11.45 3.69 24.32
N PRO A 243 11.24 5.01 24.49
CA PRO A 243 10.01 5.52 25.10
C PRO A 243 8.77 5.14 24.26
N PRO A 244 7.57 5.10 24.86
CA PRO A 244 6.34 4.71 24.17
C PRO A 244 5.93 5.70 23.07
N PHE A 245 6.23 6.98 23.23
CA PHE A 245 5.81 8.01 22.28
C PHE A 245 6.67 9.27 22.37
N ARG A 246 7.01 9.86 21.22
CA ARG A 246 7.74 11.14 21.13
C ARG A 246 7.56 11.81 19.79
N LYS A 247 7.72 13.13 19.74
CA LYS A 247 7.83 13.89 18.48
C LYS A 247 9.23 13.69 17.88
N LEU A 248 9.31 13.61 16.57
CA LEU A 248 10.57 13.51 15.83
C LEU A 248 10.86 14.80 15.08
N GLU A 249 12.15 15.12 14.96
CA GLU A 249 12.64 16.10 14.01
C GLU A 249 12.71 15.51 12.60
N VAL A 250 12.78 16.38 11.58
CA VAL A 250 12.80 15.97 10.16
C VAL A 250 13.92 14.98 9.86
N GLN A 251 15.15 15.28 10.30
CA GLN A 251 16.30 14.43 10.03
C GLN A 251 16.16 13.06 10.70
N GLU A 252 15.69 13.03 11.95
CA GLU A 252 15.49 11.78 12.68
C GLU A 252 14.38 10.92 12.04
N SER A 253 13.32 11.55 11.55
CA SER A 253 12.24 10.89 10.82
C SER A 253 12.76 10.28 9.51
N LEU A 254 13.62 10.99 8.79
CA LEU A 254 14.23 10.50 7.56
C LEU A 254 15.19 9.34 7.83
N ASP A 255 16.02 9.45 8.87
CA ASP A 255 16.96 8.40 9.26
C ASP A 255 16.21 7.11 9.62
N PHE A 256 15.10 7.22 10.35
CA PHE A 256 14.21 6.09 10.60
C PHE A 256 13.72 5.43 9.31
N MET A 257 13.24 6.24 8.35
CA MET A 257 12.75 5.71 7.08
C MET A 257 13.86 5.02 6.28
N LEU A 258 15.08 5.56 6.28
CA LEU A 258 16.21 4.93 5.60
C LEU A 258 16.64 3.62 6.29
N GLU A 259 16.68 3.60 7.62
CA GLU A 259 17.01 2.40 8.40
C GLU A 259 15.98 1.28 8.20
N LYS A 260 14.70 1.63 8.10
CA LYS A 260 13.60 0.68 7.90
C LYS A 260 13.26 0.42 6.43
N ASP A 261 14.13 0.81 5.52
CA ASP A 261 13.95 0.63 4.07
C ASP A 261 12.58 1.14 3.57
N PHE A 262 12.28 2.38 3.93
CA PHE A 262 11.03 3.09 3.69
C PHE A 262 9.78 2.34 4.19
N CYS A 263 9.94 1.38 5.09
CA CYS A 263 8.90 0.48 5.57
C CYS A 263 8.18 -0.27 4.42
N ASN A 264 8.82 -0.41 3.26
CA ASN A 264 8.22 -0.93 2.05
C ASN A 264 9.03 -2.13 1.51
N PRO A 265 8.58 -3.37 1.76
CA PRO A 265 9.27 -4.56 1.25
C PRO A 265 9.06 -4.77 -0.26
N HIS A 266 8.15 -4.04 -0.90
CA HIS A 266 7.73 -4.27 -2.28
C HIS A 266 8.49 -3.39 -3.30
N GLN A 267 9.58 -2.73 -2.89
CA GLN A 267 10.35 -1.86 -3.78
C GLN A 267 10.98 -2.64 -4.95
N LEU A 268 10.47 -2.42 -6.17
CA LEU A 268 10.93 -3.13 -7.37
C LEU A 268 12.34 -2.69 -7.83
N LEU A 269 12.59 -1.38 -7.86
CA LEU A 269 13.88 -0.81 -8.25
C LEU A 269 14.55 -0.10 -7.08
N ARG A 270 15.85 -0.36 -6.94
CA ARG A 270 16.66 0.06 -5.78
C ARG A 270 17.97 0.76 -6.18
N ASP A 271 18.08 1.21 -7.43
CA ASP A 271 19.24 1.99 -7.87
C ASP A 271 19.37 3.30 -7.08
N GLU A 272 20.57 3.88 -7.09
CA GLU A 272 20.89 5.10 -6.33
C GLU A 272 19.91 6.24 -6.63
N ARG A 273 19.50 6.40 -7.89
CA ARG A 273 18.59 7.47 -8.31
C ARG A 273 17.20 7.26 -7.71
N LYS A 274 16.67 6.04 -7.75
CA LYS A 274 15.37 5.69 -7.13
C LYS A 274 15.39 5.89 -5.62
N MET A 275 16.45 5.46 -4.96
CA MET A 275 16.60 5.66 -3.51
C MET A 275 16.67 7.15 -3.16
N ASN A 276 17.35 7.96 -3.97
CA ASN A 276 17.40 9.42 -3.79
C ASN A 276 16.04 10.11 -4.01
N ILE A 277 15.25 9.66 -4.99
CA ILE A 277 13.87 10.17 -5.19
C ILE A 277 13.02 9.95 -3.93
N ARG A 278 13.05 8.73 -3.38
CA ARG A 278 12.28 8.37 -2.17
C ARG A 278 12.78 9.14 -0.94
N LYS A 279 14.10 9.23 -0.77
CA LYS A 279 14.72 10.02 0.29
C LYS A 279 14.27 11.48 0.26
N ASN A 280 14.35 12.12 -0.91
CA ASN A 280 13.96 13.52 -1.07
C ASN A 280 12.46 13.71 -0.81
N PHE A 281 11.62 12.79 -1.30
CA PHE A 281 10.19 12.80 -1.00
C PHE A 281 9.90 12.80 0.50
N PHE A 282 10.47 11.85 1.25
CA PHE A 282 10.22 11.78 2.69
C PHE A 282 10.79 12.97 3.45
N HIS A 283 11.96 13.49 3.04
CA HIS A 283 12.50 14.73 3.58
C HIS A 283 11.52 15.89 3.41
N ASP A 284 11.00 16.11 2.20
CA ASP A 284 10.08 17.21 1.89
C ASP A 284 8.73 17.02 2.59
N LEU A 285 8.24 15.78 2.64
CA LEU A 285 7.03 15.44 3.36
C LEU A 285 7.16 15.79 4.85
N PHE A 286 8.19 15.26 5.53
CA PHE A 286 8.40 15.46 6.96
C PHE A 286 8.73 16.91 7.31
N SER A 287 9.23 17.70 6.37
CA SER A 287 9.39 19.15 6.53
C SER A 287 8.06 19.91 6.55
N SER A 288 6.97 19.29 6.10
CA SER A 288 5.65 19.94 5.93
C SER A 288 4.57 19.48 6.92
N VAL A 289 4.85 18.47 7.75
CA VAL A 289 3.89 17.81 8.66
C VAL A 289 4.53 17.54 10.02
N ASP A 290 3.72 17.37 11.05
CA ASP A 290 4.21 16.90 12.34
C ASP A 290 4.49 15.40 12.29
N VAL A 291 5.67 14.97 12.73
CA VAL A 291 6.06 13.55 12.77
C VAL A 291 6.23 13.09 14.22
N TYR A 292 5.64 11.95 14.54
CA TYR A 292 5.74 11.30 15.83
C TYR A 292 6.21 9.86 15.66
N LEU A 293 6.94 9.35 16.65
CA LEU A 293 7.29 7.94 16.77
C LEU A 293 6.44 7.33 17.88
N LEU A 294 5.63 6.34 17.54
CA LEU A 294 4.86 5.52 18.46
C LEU A 294 5.51 4.13 18.55
N ASN A 295 5.88 3.75 19.77
CA ASN A 295 6.49 2.48 20.05
C ASN A 295 5.46 1.51 20.61
N THR A 296 5.14 0.48 19.83
CA THR A 296 4.02 -0.45 20.04
C THR A 296 4.36 -1.59 21.01
N ILE A 297 4.88 -1.19 22.17
CA ILE A 297 5.20 -2.06 23.32
C ILE A 297 4.06 -2.10 24.35
N GLU A 298 3.13 -1.15 24.27
CA GLU A 298 1.94 -1.04 25.11
C GLU A 298 0.74 -1.78 24.47
N THR A 299 -0.40 -1.80 25.17
CA THR A 299 -1.63 -2.35 24.60
C THR A 299 -2.11 -1.53 23.39
N PRO A 300 -2.91 -2.12 22.47
CA PRO A 300 -3.49 -1.39 21.36
C PRO A 300 -4.28 -0.14 21.79
N GLN A 301 -5.03 -0.23 22.90
CA GLN A 301 -5.82 0.91 23.41
C GLN A 301 -4.92 2.04 23.92
N GLU A 302 -3.91 1.75 24.73
CA GLU A 302 -2.96 2.77 25.21
C GLU A 302 -2.23 3.44 24.04
N SER A 303 -1.80 2.66 23.05
CA SER A 303 -1.17 3.18 21.84
C SER A 303 -2.11 4.08 21.03
N LEU A 304 -3.39 3.70 20.94
CA LEU A 304 -4.43 4.47 20.24
C LEU A 304 -4.69 5.80 20.94
N ASP A 305 -4.82 5.80 22.28
CA ASP A 305 -5.09 7.00 23.07
C ASP A 305 -3.97 8.05 22.94
N ARG A 306 -2.73 7.62 22.69
CA ARG A 306 -1.59 8.52 22.45
C ARG A 306 -1.68 9.29 21.15
N ILE A 307 -2.24 8.68 20.11
CA ILE A 307 -2.25 9.27 18.76
C ILE A 307 -3.60 9.91 18.40
N LYS A 308 -4.69 9.48 19.06
CA LYS A 308 -6.05 9.95 18.76
C LYS A 308 -6.16 11.47 18.76
N ASN A 309 -5.58 12.14 19.75
CA ASN A 309 -5.71 13.59 19.95
C ASN A 309 -4.73 14.44 19.10
N LEU A 310 -3.92 13.83 18.23
CA LEU A 310 -2.95 14.59 17.43
C LEU A 310 -3.61 15.34 16.27
N ILE A 311 -4.79 14.89 15.81
CA ILE A 311 -5.51 15.47 14.66
C ILE A 311 -6.94 15.90 14.98
N ILE A 312 -7.35 15.82 16.26
CA ILE A 312 -8.65 16.30 16.75
C ILE A 312 -8.62 17.81 16.98
#